data_AF-A9BM90-F1
#
_entry.id   AF-A9BM90-F1
#
_cell.length_a   1.000
_cell.length_b   1.000
_cell.length_c   1.000
_cell.angle_alpha   90.00
_cell.angle_beta   90.00
_cell.angle_gamma   90.00
#
_symmetry.space_group_name_H-M   'P 1'
#
loop_
_entity.id
_entity.type
_entity.pdbx_description
1 polymer ?
#
loop_
_entity_poly.entity_id
_entity_poly.type
_entity_poly.pdbx_seq_one_letter_code
_entity_poly.pdbx_strand_id
1 'polypeptide(L)'
;MWPFSLLKKLTQDPPVGQPRGDYIGCYLLGTEAPGQAGVSYVSLATTREQLEADARAYLEGFVRDHPEAADTDLSAIRSLLENLPQRLDAHLSGDTRVPLAEQGGTVLFLRTGMRARRKENGRYLE
;
A
#
# COMPACT_ATOMS: atom_id res chain seq x y z
N MET A 1 -34.89 -9.83 5.12
CA MET A 1 -33.49 -9.37 4.95
C MET A 1 -32.68 -10.51 4.35
N TRP A 2 -32.06 -10.28 3.20
CA TRP A 2 -31.58 -11.26 2.21
C TRP A 2 -30.27 -12.01 2.61
N PRO A 3 -30.02 -13.24 2.13
CA PRO A 3 -28.78 -14.01 2.34
C PRO A 3 -27.56 -13.44 1.60
N PHE A 4 -27.74 -12.46 0.69
CA PHE A 4 -26.66 -11.76 0.00
C PHE A 4 -25.72 -10.98 0.94
N SER A 5 -26.22 -10.52 2.10
CA SER A 5 -25.39 -9.82 3.09
C SER A 5 -24.40 -10.74 3.82
N LEU A 6 -24.71 -12.04 3.92
CA LEU A 6 -23.79 -13.02 4.53
C LEU A 6 -22.64 -13.36 3.57
N LEU A 7 -22.95 -13.53 2.28
CA LEU A 7 -21.95 -13.75 1.23
C LEU A 7 -20.99 -12.57 1.09
N LYS A 8 -21.49 -11.32 1.09
CA LYS A 8 -20.63 -10.12 1.07
C LYS A 8 -19.65 -10.05 2.25
N LYS A 9 -20.10 -10.39 3.47
CA LYS A 9 -19.23 -10.41 4.66
C LYS A 9 -18.17 -11.51 4.60
N LEU A 10 -18.45 -12.60 3.89
CA LEU A 10 -17.47 -13.67 3.69
C LEU A 10 -16.39 -13.26 2.67
N THR A 11 -16.72 -12.43 1.68
CA THR A 11 -15.78 -11.99 0.64
C THR A 11 -15.01 -10.71 0.98
N GLN A 12 -15.46 -9.93 1.97
CA GLN A 12 -14.80 -8.68 2.34
C GLN A 12 -13.53 -8.93 3.14
N ASP A 13 -12.42 -8.32 2.71
CA ASP A 13 -11.17 -8.31 3.47
C ASP A 13 -11.42 -7.78 4.89
N PRO A 14 -10.77 -8.35 5.92
CA PRO A 14 -10.85 -7.79 7.26
C PRO A 14 -10.38 -6.33 7.26
N PRO A 15 -10.94 -5.47 8.13
CA PRO A 15 -10.41 -4.13 8.32
C PRO A 15 -8.92 -4.15 8.63
N VAL A 16 -8.21 -3.09 8.26
CA VAL A 16 -6.76 -2.99 8.52
C VAL A 16 -6.47 -3.15 10.02
N GLY A 17 -5.49 -3.98 10.34
CA GLY A 17 -5.10 -4.32 11.71
C GLY A 17 -5.98 -5.38 12.37
N GLN A 18 -7.06 -5.84 11.72
CA GLN A 18 -7.94 -6.88 12.29
C GLN A 18 -7.58 -8.28 11.75
N PRO A 19 -7.39 -9.27 12.63
CA PRO A 19 -7.15 -10.64 12.22
C PRO A 19 -8.44 -11.34 11.75
N ARG A 20 -8.30 -12.24 10.79
CA ARG A 20 -9.31 -13.20 10.31
C ARG A 20 -8.65 -14.56 10.10
N GLY A 21 -8.64 -15.37 11.16
CA GLY A 21 -7.95 -16.65 11.19
C GLY A 21 -6.43 -16.48 11.06
N ASP A 22 -5.85 -17.07 10.02
CA ASP A 22 -4.42 -16.99 9.68
C ASP A 22 -4.06 -15.73 8.88
N TYR A 23 -4.99 -14.81 8.67
CA TYR A 23 -4.80 -13.57 7.90
C TYR A 23 -5.06 -12.33 8.74
N ILE A 24 -4.49 -11.19 8.34
CA ILE A 24 -4.74 -9.87 8.93
C ILE A 24 -4.96 -8.84 7.83
N GLY A 25 -5.90 -7.92 8.06
CA GLY A 25 -6.14 -6.80 7.16
C GLY A 25 -4.93 -5.86 7.11
N CYS A 26 -4.53 -5.45 5.92
CA CYS A 26 -3.37 -4.57 5.73
C CYS A 26 -3.58 -3.57 4.60
N TYR A 27 -2.74 -2.54 4.60
CA TYR A 27 -2.50 -1.69 3.45
C TYR A 27 -1.57 -2.42 2.48
N LEU A 28 -1.95 -2.44 1.20
CA LEU A 28 -1.15 -2.95 0.10
C LEU A 28 -0.62 -1.74 -0.68
N LEU A 29 0.63 -1.37 -0.40
CA LEU A 29 1.37 -0.38 -1.19
C LEU A 29 2.29 -1.12 -2.16
N GLY A 30 2.27 -0.74 -3.42
CA GLY A 30 3.16 -1.37 -4.40
C GLY A 30 3.24 -0.60 -5.70
N THR A 31 4.11 -1.08 -6.58
CA THR A 31 4.29 -0.54 -7.91
C THR A 31 3.92 -1.55 -9.00
N GLU A 32 3.40 -1.02 -10.10
CA GLU A 32 3.12 -1.75 -11.34
C GLU A 32 3.79 -0.99 -12.49
N ALA A 33 4.71 -1.64 -13.20
CA ALA A 33 5.45 -1.04 -14.30
C ALA A 33 5.20 -1.81 -15.61
N PRO A 34 5.13 -1.11 -16.76
CA PRO A 34 4.94 -1.74 -18.06
C PRO A 34 6.13 -2.66 -18.38
N GLY A 35 5.82 -3.89 -18.82
CA GLY A 35 6.83 -4.91 -19.12
C GLY A 35 7.27 -5.75 -17.91
N GLN A 36 6.82 -5.42 -16.70
CA GLN A 36 7.06 -6.25 -15.52
C GLN A 36 5.92 -7.27 -15.35
N ALA A 37 6.27 -8.53 -15.10
CA ALA A 37 5.30 -9.59 -14.86
C ALA A 37 4.73 -9.48 -13.44
N GLY A 38 3.81 -8.53 -13.23
CA GLY A 38 3.02 -8.38 -12.01
C GLY A 38 3.42 -7.21 -11.11
N VAL A 39 2.86 -7.25 -9.90
CA VAL A 39 2.97 -6.22 -8.86
C VAL A 39 4.22 -6.41 -8.02
N SER A 40 4.97 -5.33 -7.81
CA SER A 40 6.01 -5.25 -6.77
C SER A 40 5.41 -4.65 -5.49
N TYR A 41 5.25 -5.46 -4.45
CA TYR A 41 4.78 -4.96 -3.15
C TYR A 41 5.91 -4.26 -2.39
N VAL A 42 5.62 -3.05 -1.93
CA VAL A 42 6.51 -2.20 -1.12
C VAL A 42 6.17 -2.35 0.36
N SER A 43 4.88 -2.36 0.71
CA SER A 43 4.43 -2.49 2.10
C SER A 43 3.18 -3.36 2.21
N LEU A 44 3.13 -4.10 3.32
CA LEU A 44 1.96 -4.84 3.80
C LEU A 44 1.60 -4.42 5.24
N ALA A 45 1.68 -3.11 5.51
CA ALA A 45 1.49 -2.49 6.81
C ALA A 45 0.10 -2.75 7.40
N THR A 46 0.05 -3.06 8.69
CA THR A 46 -1.19 -3.28 9.45
C THR A 46 -1.63 -2.06 10.25
N THR A 47 -0.84 -0.98 10.21
CA THR A 47 -1.12 0.31 10.85
C THR A 47 -0.85 1.46 9.88
N ARG A 48 -1.46 2.62 10.12
CA ARG A 48 -1.33 3.81 9.27
C ARG A 48 0.07 4.43 9.39
N GLU A 49 0.65 4.32 10.57
CA GLU A 49 2.00 4.79 10.90
C GLU A 49 3.05 3.96 10.20
N GLN A 50 2.90 2.62 10.18
CA GLN A 50 3.82 1.74 9.47
C GLN A 50 3.73 1.95 7.95
N LEU A 51 2.52 2.15 7.41
CA LEU A 51 2.33 2.47 5.99
C LEU A 51 3.12 3.74 5.62
N GLU A 52 3.06 4.78 6.45
CA GLU A 52 3.79 6.01 6.19
C GLU A 52 5.30 5.82 6.21
N ALA A 53 5.80 5.10 7.22
CA ALA A 53 7.22 4.83 7.38
C ALA A 53 7.76 4.05 6.18
N ASP A 54 7.04 3.01 5.75
CA ASP A 54 7.42 2.19 4.60
C ASP A 54 7.36 2.99 3.29
N ALA A 55 6.29 3.77 3.08
CA ALA A 55 6.14 4.60 1.89
C ALA A 55 7.25 5.66 1.80
N ARG A 56 7.57 6.31 2.93
CA ARG A 56 8.66 7.29 3.01
C ARG A 56 10.00 6.64 2.71
N ALA A 57 10.32 5.53 3.37
CA ALA A 57 11.58 4.82 3.16
C ALA A 57 11.76 4.37 1.70
N TYR A 58 10.69 3.91 1.06
CA TYR A 58 10.71 3.54 -0.36
C TYR A 58 10.98 4.74 -1.27
N LEU A 59 10.26 5.85 -1.09
CA LEU A 59 10.40 7.05 -1.92
C LEU A 59 11.76 7.73 -1.72
N GLU A 60 12.25 7.82 -0.47
CA GLU A 60 13.60 8.33 -0.17
C GLU A 60 14.67 7.42 -0.76
N GLY A 61 14.45 6.10 -0.71
CA GLY A 61 15.32 5.12 -1.36
C GLY A 61 15.39 5.34 -2.86
N PHE A 62 14.24 5.52 -3.52
CA PHE A 62 14.17 5.79 -4.95
C PHE A 62 14.98 7.05 -5.34
N VAL A 63 14.81 8.17 -4.62
CA VAL A 63 15.55 9.41 -4.90
C VAL A 63 17.06 9.24 -4.73
N ARG A 64 17.47 8.45 -3.73
CA ARG A 64 18.90 8.17 -3.47
C ARG A 64 19.51 7.26 -4.52
N ASP A 65 18.77 6.23 -4.93
CA ASP A 65 19.29 5.14 -5.77
C ASP A 65 19.19 5.48 -7.27
N HIS A 66 18.40 6.49 -7.65
CA HIS A 66 18.23 6.98 -9.03
C HIS A 66 18.49 8.50 -9.17
N PRO A 67 19.71 8.98 -8.89
CA PRO A 67 20.05 10.40 -9.07
C PRO A 67 19.97 10.87 -10.53
N GLU A 68 20.03 9.94 -11.49
CA GLU A 68 19.92 10.20 -12.93
C GLU A 68 18.47 10.29 -13.45
N ALA A 69 17.47 10.05 -12.60
CA ALA A 69 16.07 10.21 -12.99
C ALA A 69 15.78 11.67 -13.41
N ALA A 70 14.75 11.87 -14.23
CA ALA A 70 14.41 13.20 -14.73
C ALA A 70 14.11 14.16 -13.57
N ASP A 71 14.59 15.40 -13.65
CA ASP A 71 14.38 16.42 -12.61
C ASP A 71 12.90 16.61 -12.27
N THR A 72 12.02 16.48 -13.27
CA THR A 72 10.57 16.54 -13.09
C THR A 72 10.05 15.40 -12.20
N ASP A 73 10.55 14.18 -12.38
CA ASP A 73 10.15 13.01 -11.61
C ASP A 73 10.68 13.10 -10.16
N LEU A 74 11.95 13.49 -10.00
CA LEU A 74 12.53 13.72 -8.67
C LEU A 74 11.82 14.86 -7.93
N SER A 75 11.44 15.93 -8.62
CA SER A 75 10.65 17.00 -8.02
C SER A 75 9.26 16.53 -7.59
N ALA A 76 8.57 15.73 -8.41
CA ALA A 76 7.27 15.19 -8.05
C ALA A 76 7.35 14.27 -6.82
N ILE A 77 8.37 13.42 -6.74
CA ILE A 77 8.58 12.54 -5.58
C ILE A 77 8.90 13.34 -4.32
N ARG A 78 9.71 14.40 -4.41
CA ARG A 78 9.99 15.29 -3.28
C ARG A 78 8.72 15.98 -2.78
N SER A 79 7.89 16.51 -3.69
CA SER A 79 6.61 17.11 -3.32
C SER A 79 5.63 16.10 -2.70
N LEU A 80 5.67 14.84 -3.15
CA LEU A 80 4.91 13.75 -2.53
C LEU A 80 5.43 13.47 -1.10
N LEU A 81 6.75 13.39 -0.90
CA LEU A 81 7.36 13.18 0.42
C LEU A 81 7.00 14.29 1.42
N GLU A 82 6.99 15.56 0.99
CA GLU A 82 6.62 16.70 1.84
C GLU A 82 5.17 16.66 2.33
N ASN A 83 4.27 16.10 1.52
CA ASN A 83 2.83 16.04 1.78
C ASN A 83 2.33 14.61 2.00
N LEU A 84 3.23 13.67 2.30
CA LEU A 84 2.94 12.25 2.31
C LEU A 84 1.78 11.89 3.24
N PRO A 85 1.72 12.38 4.51
CA PRO A 85 0.63 12.01 5.41
C PRO A 85 -0.74 12.40 4.85
N GLN A 86 -0.88 13.64 4.36
CA GLN A 86 -2.12 14.17 3.83
C GLN A 86 -2.53 13.47 2.54
N ARG A 87 -1.56 13.13 1.69
CA ARG A 87 -1.80 12.38 0.44
C ARG A 87 -2.32 10.97 0.72
N LEU A 88 -1.70 10.26 1.67
CA LEU A 88 -2.16 8.94 2.08
C LEU A 88 -3.58 8.99 2.65
N ASP A 89 -3.88 9.95 3.53
CA ASP A 89 -5.21 10.06 4.14
C ASP A 89 -6.28 10.44 3.11
N ALA A 90 -5.98 11.37 2.21
CA ALA A 90 -6.86 11.74 1.10
C ALA A 90 -7.12 10.55 0.17
N HIS A 91 -6.10 9.75 -0.10
CA HIS A 91 -6.22 8.55 -0.94
C HIS A 91 -7.10 7.48 -0.28
N LEU A 92 -6.86 7.20 1.00
CA LEU A 92 -7.58 6.18 1.76
C LEU A 92 -9.05 6.56 2.02
N SER A 93 -9.37 7.85 2.04
CA SER A 93 -10.75 8.36 2.13
C SER A 93 -11.45 8.52 0.77
N GLY A 94 -10.70 8.43 -0.33
CA GLY A 94 -11.19 8.55 -1.71
C GLY A 94 -11.44 7.21 -2.42
N ASP A 95 -11.34 7.22 -3.75
CA ASP A 95 -11.43 6.01 -4.57
C ASP A 95 -10.05 5.33 -4.70
N THR A 96 -9.82 4.27 -3.92
CA THR A 96 -8.56 3.53 -3.88
C THR A 96 -8.25 2.71 -5.15
N ARG A 97 -9.14 2.73 -6.15
CA ARG A 97 -8.86 2.17 -7.49
C ARG A 97 -8.03 3.12 -8.35
N VAL A 98 -8.00 4.40 -8.01
CA VAL A 98 -7.10 5.38 -8.62
C VAL A 98 -5.70 5.12 -8.05
N PRO A 99 -4.63 5.29 -8.84
CA PRO A 99 -3.27 5.20 -8.31
C PRO A 99 -2.94 6.36 -7.37
N LEU A 100 -2.06 6.11 -6.39
CA LEU A 100 -1.56 7.14 -5.48
C LEU A 100 -0.65 8.12 -6.23
N ALA A 101 0.16 7.61 -7.16
CA ALA A 101 0.96 8.38 -8.09
C ALA A 101 1.24 7.57 -9.36
N GLU A 102 1.52 8.26 -10.47
CA GLU A 102 1.95 7.66 -11.74
C GLU A 102 3.13 8.47 -12.28
N GLN A 103 4.22 7.80 -12.67
CA GLN A 103 5.44 8.40 -13.19
C GLN A 103 6.04 7.50 -14.30
N GLY A 104 6.26 8.04 -15.50
CA GLY A 104 6.89 7.30 -16.60
C GLY A 104 6.19 5.98 -16.97
N GLY A 105 4.87 5.89 -16.76
CA GLY A 105 4.08 4.65 -16.94
C GLY A 105 4.14 3.68 -15.75
N THR A 106 4.99 3.92 -14.75
CA THR A 106 4.97 3.17 -13.49
C THR A 106 3.89 3.75 -12.57
N VAL A 107 3.03 2.88 -12.09
CA VAL A 107 1.94 3.19 -11.18
C VAL A 107 2.34 2.82 -9.76
N LEU A 108 2.24 3.78 -8.82
CA LEU A 108 2.26 3.53 -7.39
C LEU A 108 0.81 3.43 -6.91
N PHE A 109 0.38 2.25 -6.47
CA PHE A 109 -0.98 2.04 -5.97
C PHE A 109 -0.98 1.88 -4.45
N LEU A 110 -2.11 2.25 -3.84
CA LEU A 110 -2.41 2.00 -2.44
C LEU A 110 -3.87 1.51 -2.31
N ARG A 111 -4.04 0.33 -1.74
CA ARG A 111 -5.35 -0.29 -1.49
C ARG A 111 -5.37 -1.03 -0.15
N THR A 112 -6.54 -1.49 0.28
CA THR A 112 -6.68 -2.40 1.42
C THR A 112 -6.79 -3.85 0.94
N GLY A 113 -6.28 -4.79 1.72
CA GLY A 113 -6.43 -6.22 1.48
C GLY A 113 -6.07 -7.01 2.72
N MET A 114 -5.62 -8.24 2.54
CA MET A 114 -5.14 -9.09 3.63
C MET A 114 -3.80 -9.74 3.31
N ARG A 115 -3.00 -9.99 4.35
CA ARG A 115 -1.80 -10.81 4.28
C ARG A 115 -1.85 -11.96 5.26
N ALA A 116 -1.10 -13.03 4.99
CA ALA A 116 -0.88 -14.09 5.94
C ALA A 116 -0.17 -13.55 7.19
N ARG A 117 -0.62 -13.99 8.37
CA ARG A 117 0.00 -13.66 9.64
C ARG A 117 1.24 -14.53 9.81
N ARG A 118 2.36 -13.92 10.24
CA ARG A 118 3.59 -14.66 10.48
C ARG A 118 3.49 -15.35 11.84
N LYS A 119 3.62 -16.67 11.86
CA LYS A 119 3.70 -17.47 13.09
C LYS A 119 5.17 -17.74 13.40
N GLU A 120 5.60 -17.42 14.61
CA GLU A 120 6.90 -17.82 15.14
C GLU A 120 6.69 -18.42 16.54
N ASN A 121 7.22 -19.63 16.77
CA ASN A 121 7.04 -20.38 18.02
C ASN A 121 5.58 -20.45 18.53
N GLY A 122 4.61 -20.62 17.61
CA GLY A 122 3.20 -20.72 17.94
C GLY A 122 2.49 -19.41 18.30
N ARG A 123 3.20 -18.26 18.22
CA ARG A 123 2.63 -16.93 18.42
C ARG A 123 2.62 -16.13 17.12
N TYR A 124 1.61 -15.28 16.96
CA TYR A 124 1.56 -14.34 15.86
C TYR A 124 2.43 -13.13 16.17
N LEU A 125 3.30 -12.75 15.23
CA LEU A 125 4.12 -11.54 15.28
C LEU A 125 3.35 -10.43 14.55
N GLU A 126 2.55 -9.68 15.30
CA GLU A 126 1.79 -8.52 14.80
C GLU A 126 2.09 -7.30 15.64
#